data_AF-A0A183NB16-F1
#
_entry.id   AF-A0A183NB16-F1
#
_cell.length_a   1.000
_cell.length_b   1.000
_cell.length_c   1.000
_cell.angle_alpha   90.00
_cell.angle_beta   90.00
_cell.angle_gamma   90.00
#
_symmetry.space_group_name_H-M   'P 1'
#
loop_
_entity.id
_entity.type
_entity.pdbx_description
1 polymer ?
#
loop_
_entity_poly.entity_id
_entity_poly.type
_entity_poly.pdbx_seq_one_letter_code
_entity_poly.pdbx_strand_id
1 'polypeptide(L)' 'MKALQTSGERQRIELPFSTFKPYIRGQLTHHLPALDLTQLSRFGIQVYGSIGALKKQSGPGSIEIFTISAYKERQMLA' A
#
# COMPACT_ATOMS: atom_id res chain seq x y z
N MET A 1 -1.93 -2.94 -4.98
CA MET A 1 -1.96 -1.59 -4.39
C MET A 1 -2.90 -1.63 -3.21
N LYS A 2 -2.40 -1.39 -1.99
CA LYS A 2 -3.23 -1.27 -0.79
C LYS A 2 -3.48 0.22 -0.55
N ALA A 3 -4.75 0.62 -0.57
CA ALA A 3 -5.15 2.01 -0.32
C ALA A 3 -5.17 2.28 1.19
N LEU A 4 -4.79 3.49 1.57
CA LEU A 4 -4.68 3.95 2.95
C LEU A 4 -5.30 5.33 3.05
N GLN A 5 -6.04 5.58 4.14
CA GLN A 5 -6.57 6.89 4.47
C GLN A 5 -5.90 7.36 5.76
N THR A 6 -5.35 8.58 5.74
CA THR A 6 -4.69 9.17 6.91
C THR A 6 -5.72 9.93 7.75
N SER A 7 -5.53 9.99 9.06
CA SER A 7 -6.38 10.79 9.97
C SER A 7 -5.91 12.23 10.11
N GLY A 8 -4.80 12.61 9.48
CA GLY A 8 -4.10 13.89 9.71
C GLY A 8 -3.08 13.86 10.86
N GLU A 9 -3.11 12.81 11.70
CA GLU A 9 -2.15 12.60 12.79
C GLU A 9 -1.01 11.65 12.40
N ARG A 10 0.04 11.58 13.23
CA ARG A 10 1.11 10.60 13.06
C ARG A 10 0.57 9.17 13.23
N GLN A 11 0.72 8.36 12.18
CA GLN A 11 0.27 6.96 12.19
C GLN A 11 1.39 5.99 11.82
N ARG A 12 1.35 4.79 12.41
CA ARG A 12 2.13 3.64 11.95
C ARG A 12 1.23 2.76 11.09
N ILE A 13 1.67 2.54 9.84
CA ILE A 13 0.94 1.70 8.90
C ILE A 13 1.75 0.42 8.67
N GLU A 14 1.10 -0.71 8.90
CA GLU A 14 1.68 -2.03 8.65
C GLU A 14 1.05 -2.66 7.40
N LEU A 15 1.91 -3.10 6.48
CA LEU A 15 1.53 -3.70 5.21
C LEU A 15 2.10 -5.12 5.16
N PRO A 16 1.40 -6.13 5.72
CA PRO A 16 1.87 -7.51 5.66
C PRO A 16 1.88 -8.00 4.21
N PHE A 17 3.00 -8.57 3.76
CA PHE A 17 3.10 -9.16 2.42
C PHE A 17 2.13 -10.31 2.21
N SER A 18 1.79 -11.04 3.28
CA SER A 18 0.80 -12.12 3.31
C SER A 18 -0.58 -11.69 2.81
N THR A 19 -0.92 -10.40 2.95
CA THR A 19 -2.21 -9.83 2.51
C THR A 19 -2.14 -9.17 1.14
N PHE A 20 -0.98 -9.16 0.49
CA PHE A 20 -0.79 -8.45 -0.77
C PHE A 20 -1.44 -9.20 -1.92
N LYS A 21 -2.38 -8.54 -2.60
CA LYS A 21 -2.96 -9.02 -3.85
C LYS A 21 -2.35 -8.27 -5.04
N PRO A 22 -2.27 -8.87 -6.23
CA PRO A 22 -1.81 -8.17 -7.42
C PRO A 22 -2.88 -7.18 -7.90
N TYR A 23 -2.43 -5.95 -8.20
CA TYR A 23 -3.30 -4.91 -8.78
C TYR A 23 -2.62 -4.31 -10.00
N ILE A 24 -3.40 -4.11 -11.06
CA ILE A 24 -2.98 -3.39 -12.26
C ILE A 24 -3.84 -2.14 -12.36
N ARG A 25 -3.20 -0.96 -12.46
CA ARG A 25 -3.90 0.34 -12.58
C ARG A 25 -4.98 0.57 -11.51
N GLY A 26 -4.72 0.11 -10.28
CA GLY A 26 -5.65 0.25 -9.15
C GLY A 26 -6.78 -0.78 -9.10
N GLN A 27 -6.88 -1.71 -10.05
CA GLN A 27 -7.87 -2.78 -10.06
C GLN A 27 -7.26 -4.10 -9.61
N LEU A 28 -8.01 -4.84 -8.79
CA LEU A 28 -7.63 -6.19 -8.34
C LEU A 28 -7.60 -7.14 -9.54
N THR A 29 -6.55 -7.94 -9.68
CA THR A 29 -6.43 -8.92 -10.76
C THR A 29 -6.41 -10.33 -10.18
N HIS A 30 -7.42 -11.15 -10.49
CA HIS A 30 -7.59 -12.46 -9.86
C HIS A 30 -6.73 -13.58 -10.47
N HIS A 31 -6.19 -13.38 -11.67
CA HIS A 31 -5.49 -14.43 -12.43
C HIS A 31 -3.97 -14.32 -12.40
N LEU A 32 -3.42 -13.49 -11.52
CA LEU A 32 -1.97 -13.33 -11.37
C LEU A 32 -1.46 -14.12 -10.16
N PRO A 33 -0.21 -14.64 -10.23
CA PRO A 33 0.40 -15.34 -9.11
C PRO A 33 0.52 -14.43 -7.88
N ALA A 34 0.63 -15.05 -6.71
CA ALA A 34 0.94 -14.35 -5.47
C ALA A 34 2.29 -13.62 -5.58
N LEU A 35 2.49 -12.63 -4.70
CA LEU A 35 3.73 -11.87 -4.65
C LEU A 35 4.91 -12.77 -4.28
N ASP A 36 5.89 -12.91 -5.18
CA ASP A 36 7.16 -13.58 -4.90
C ASP A 36 8.11 -12.63 -4.18
N LEU A 37 8.34 -12.88 -2.89
CA LEU A 37 9.21 -12.07 -2.05
C LEU A 37 10.71 -12.26 -2.36
N THR A 38 11.08 -13.34 -3.04
CA THR A 38 12.48 -13.63 -3.40
C THR A 38 12.99 -12.71 -4.52
N GLN A 39 12.08 -12.10 -5.29
CA GLN A 39 12.39 -11.27 -6.45
C GLN A 39 12.00 -9.80 -6.25
N LEU A 40 11.74 -9.38 -5.01
CA LEU A 40 11.24 -8.04 -4.72
C LEU A 40 12.39 -7.01 -4.74
N SER A 41 12.49 -6.25 -5.83
CA SER A 41 13.57 -5.26 -6.03
C SER A 41 13.16 -3.83 -5.68
N ARG A 42 11.86 -3.54 -5.64
CA ARG A 42 11.33 -2.16 -5.55
C ARG A 42 10.01 -2.13 -4.79
N PHE A 43 9.78 -1.02 -4.09
CA PHE A 43 8.46 -0.61 -3.64
C PHE A 43 8.21 0.84 -4.06
N GLY A 44 6.94 1.22 -4.21
CA GLY A 44 6.55 2.57 -4.61
C GLY A 44 5.39 3.06 -3.77
N ILE A 45 5.41 4.34 -3.44
CA ILE A 45 4.29 5.05 -2.84
C ILE A 45 3.63 5.85 -3.96
N GLN A 46 2.33 5.64 -4.14
CA GLN A 46 1.57 6.36 -5.15
C GLN A 46 0.40 7.06 -4.45
N VAL A 47 0.42 8.38 -4.49
CA VAL A 47 -0.69 9.23 -4.09
C VAL A 47 -1.71 9.18 -5.24
N TYR A 48 -2.90 8.65 -4.96
CA TYR A 48 -3.88 8.35 -6.00
C TYR A 48 -5.16 9.15 -5.80
N GLY A 49 -5.45 10.06 -6.73
CA GLY A 49 -6.82 10.46 -7.07
C GLY A 49 -7.27 9.57 -8.23
N SER A 50 -8.22 8.67 -7.99
CA SER A 50 -8.40 7.50 -8.86
C SER A 50 -8.75 7.80 -10.32
N ILE A 51 -8.29 6.95 -11.27
CA ILE A 51 -8.68 7.01 -12.70
C ILE A 51 -10.22 6.95 -12.86
N GLY A 52 -10.94 6.35 -11.91
CA GLY A 52 -12.41 6.27 -11.89
C GLY A 52 -13.07 6.93 -10.68
N ALA A 53 -12.35 7.70 -9.85
CA ALA A 53 -12.96 8.39 -8.73
C ALA A 53 -13.75 9.59 -9.26
N LEU A 54 -15.04 9.67 -8.88
CA LEU A 54 -15.93 10.77 -9.23
C LEU A 54 -15.33 12.15 -8.88
N LYS A 55 -14.48 12.20 -7.85
CA LYS A 55 -13.78 13.40 -7.40
C LYS A 55 -12.29 13.11 -7.29
N LYS A 56 -11.50 13.75 -8.15
CA LYS A 56 -10.05 13.81 -8.01
C LYS A 56 -9.73 14.81 -6.90
N GLN A 57 -8.91 14.40 -5.93
CA GLN A 57 -8.39 15.32 -4.92
C GLN A 57 -7.48 16.34 -5.62
N SER A 58 -7.64 17.61 -5.28
CA SER A 58 -6.88 18.73 -5.85
C SER A 58 -6.46 19.70 -4.75
N GLY A 59 -5.45 20.51 -5.02
CA GLY A 59 -4.86 21.44 -4.07
C GLY A 59 -3.53 20.95 -3.48
N PRO A 60 -2.85 21.81 -2.71
CA PRO A 60 -1.59 21.46 -2.06
C PRO A 60 -1.82 20.36 -1.02
N GLY A 61 -0.97 19.33 -1.07
CA GLY A 61 -0.93 18.27 -0.08
C GLY A 61 0.52 17.89 0.21
N SER A 62 0.80 17.54 1.46
CA SER A 62 2.11 17.05 1.90
C SER A 62 1.95 15.68 2.57
N ILE A 63 3.00 14.89 2.50
CA ILE A 63 3.14 13.65 3.27
C ILE A 63 4.48 13.69 3.98
N GLU A 64 4.48 13.42 5.28
CA GLU A 64 5.69 13.28 6.07
C GLU A 64 5.89 11.81 6.41
N ILE A 65 7.08 11.28 6.13
CA ILE A 65 7.44 9.89 6.38
C ILE A 65 8.63 9.88 7.32
N PHE A 66 8.40 9.40 8.55
CA PHE A 66 9.43 9.32 9.58
C PHE A 66 10.35 8.11 9.39
N THR A 67 9.78 6.96 9.05
CA THR A 67 10.54 5.71 8.95
C THR A 67 9.85 4.75 7.99
N ILE A 68 10.66 4.08 7.18
CA ILE A 68 10.27 2.92 6.40
C ILE A 68 11.16 1.77 6.85
N SER A 69 10.54 0.68 7.27
CA SER A 69 11.27 -0.48 7.80
C SER A 69 10.52 -1.76 7.48
N ALA A 70 11.28 -2.79 7.10
CA ALA A 70 10.76 -4.16 7.07
C ALA A 70 10.61 -4.67 8.50
N TYR A 71 9.59 -5.50 8.73
CA TYR A 71 9.34 -6.11 10.03
C TYR A 71 9.02 -7.59 9.85
N LYS A 72 9.33 -8.38 10.88
CA LYS A 72 8.89 -9.76 10.97
C LYS A 72 7.46 -9.76 11.50
N GLU A 73 6.52 -10.29 10.71
CA GLU A 73 5.15 -10.50 11.18
C GLU A 73 5.19 -11.42 12.40
N ARG A 74 4.62 -10.96 13.53
CA ARG A 74 4.49 -11.83 14.69
C ARG A 74 3.48 -12.90 14.33
N GLN A 75 3.93 -14.16 14.29
CA GLN A 75 2.99 -15.29 14.30
C GLN A 75 2.16 -15.15 15.57
N MET A 76 0.85 -14.97 15.41
CA MET A 76 -0.06 -15.18 16.52
C MET A 76 0.04 -16.67 16.87
N LEU A 77 0.61 -16.97 18.04
CA LEU A 77 0.46 -18.28 18.65
C LEU A 77 -1.04 -18.51 18.81
N ALA A 78 -1.56 -19.49 18.07
CA ALA A 78 -2.93 -19.98 18.21
C ALA A 78 -3.13 -20.62 19.59
#